data_AF-A0A7C0WYZ3-F1
#
_entry.id   AF-A0A7C0WYZ3-F1
#
_cell.length_a   1.000
_cell.length_b   1.000
_cell.length_c   1.000
_cell.angle_alpha   90.00
_cell.angle_beta   90.00
_cell.angle_gamma   90.00
#
_symmetry.space_group_name_H-M   'P 1'
#
loop_
_entity.id
_entity.type
_entity.pdbx_description
1 polymer ?
#
loop_
_entity_poly.entity_id
_entity_poly.type
_entity_poly.pdbx_seq_one_letter_code
_entity_poly.pdbx_strand_id
1 'polypeptide(L)'
;MWIKGARIVDPGQRLDFIGDIHIESGRIKAVEKTSISGILHGEVIDARGLWVFPGIIDMHAHLREPGYEYKEDIYTGSLAAAAGGIT
;
A
#
# COMPACT_ATOMS: atom_id res chain seq x y z
N MET A 1 1.68 -9.89 -7.99
CA MET A 1 2.20 -8.51 -8.11
C MET A 1 3.48 -8.42 -7.31
N TRP A 2 4.45 -7.67 -7.81
CA TRP A 2 5.75 -7.44 -7.18
C TRP A 2 5.96 -5.95 -6.95
N ILE A 3 6.44 -5.57 -5.77
CA ILE A 3 6.96 -4.23 -5.50
C ILE A 3 8.45 -4.38 -5.29
N LYS A 4 9.27 -3.74 -6.14
CA LYS A 4 10.71 -4.00 -6.24
C LYS A 4 11.54 -2.81 -5.76
N GLY A 5 12.57 -3.10 -4.97
CA GLY A 5 13.61 -2.14 -4.59
C GLY A 5 13.16 -0.97 -3.71
N ALA A 6 12.02 -1.09 -3.03
CA ALA A 6 11.52 -0.07 -2.13
C ALA A 6 12.29 -0.08 -0.80
N ARG A 7 12.32 1.07 -0.11
CA ARG A 7 12.56 1.07 1.34
C ARG A 7 11.29 0.64 2.05
N ILE A 8 11.28 -0.58 2.57
CA ILE A 8 10.15 -1.19 3.26
C ILE A 8 10.25 -0.84 4.73
N VAL A 9 9.22 -0.19 5.27
CA VAL A 9 9.14 0.22 6.67
C VAL A 9 7.87 -0.34 7.29
N ASP A 10 8.01 -1.23 8.26
CA ASP A 10 6.89 -1.77 9.05
C ASP A 10 7.23 -1.66 10.55
N PRO A 11 6.68 -0.65 11.25
CA PRO A 11 6.90 -0.46 12.68
C PRO A 11 6.38 -1.62 13.55
N GLY A 12 5.30 -2.28 13.12
CA GLY A 12 4.69 -3.40 13.85
C GLY A 12 5.61 -4.61 13.92
N GLN A 13 6.41 -4.81 12.87
CA GLN A 13 7.44 -5.86 12.79
C GLN A 13 8.87 -5.34 13.01
N ARG A 14 9.05 -4.04 13.26
CA ARG A 14 10.35 -3.36 13.39
C ARG A 14 11.26 -3.54 12.16
N LEU A 15 10.67 -3.48 10.97
CA LEU A 15 11.39 -3.57 9.70
C LEU A 15 11.72 -2.17 9.17
N ASP A 16 12.96 -2.00 8.71
CA ASP A 16 13.43 -0.86 7.93
C ASP A 16 14.61 -1.30 7.07
N PHE A 17 14.34 -1.64 5.80
CA PHE A 17 15.38 -2.06 4.85
C PHE A 17 14.93 -1.88 3.40
N ILE A 18 15.88 -1.90 2.48
CA ILE A 18 15.59 -1.92 1.03
C ILE A 18 15.38 -3.37 0.58
N GLY A 19 14.30 -3.64 -0.13
CA GLY A 19 13.96 -4.99 -0.57
C GLY A 19 12.75 -5.06 -1.51
N ASP A 20 12.21 -6.26 -1.65
CA ASP A 20 11.08 -6.57 -2.52
C ASP A 20 9.90 -7.16 -1.73
N ILE A 21 8.68 -6.95 -2.23
CA ILE A 21 7.44 -7.53 -1.70
C ILE A 21 6.75 -8.34 -2.81
N HIS A 22 6.38 -9.59 -2.50
CA HIS A 22 5.54 -10.41 -3.35
C HIS A 22 4.10 -10.45 -2.83
N ILE A 23 3.14 -10.15 -3.70
CA ILE A 23 1.71 -10.20 -3.38
C ILE A 23 1.03 -11.20 -4.30
N GLU A 24 0.34 -12.16 -3.71
CA GLU A 24 -0.39 -13.24 -4.38
C GLU A 24 -1.81 -13.31 -3.81
N SER A 25 -2.83 -13.30 -4.67
CA SER A 25 -4.24 -13.40 -4.27
C SER A 25 -4.65 -12.39 -3.19
N GLY A 26 -4.20 -11.14 -3.32
CA GLY A 26 -4.49 -10.04 -2.39
C GLY A 26 -3.79 -10.15 -1.04
N ARG A 27 -2.82 -11.06 -0.87
CA ARG A 27 -2.08 -11.26 0.38
C ARG A 27 -0.59 -11.11 0.16
N ILE A 28 0.11 -10.61 1.18
CA ILE A 28 1.58 -10.58 1.19
C ILE A 28 2.08 -12.02 1.30
N LYS A 29 2.73 -12.49 0.25
CA LYS A 29 3.30 -13.84 0.16
C LYS A 29 4.71 -13.89 0.74
N ALA A 30 5.51 -12.86 0.48
CA ALA A 30 6.89 -12.75 0.93
C ALA A 30 7.35 -11.29 1.01
N VAL A 31 8.28 -11.01 1.91
CA VAL A 31 8.99 -9.74 2.05
C VAL A 31 10.47 -10.08 2.16
N GLU A 32 11.27 -9.69 1.17
CA GLU A 32 12.65 -10.14 1.05
C GLU A 32 13.64 -8.98 0.98
N LYS A 33 14.71 -9.05 1.77
CA LYS A 33 15.77 -8.03 1.80
C LYS A 33 16.69 -8.10 0.57
N THR A 34 16.88 -9.30 0.03
CA THR A 34 17.67 -9.50 -1.17
C THR A 34 16.76 -9.38 -2.37
N SER A 35 17.21 -8.68 -3.41
CA SER A 35 16.38 -8.55 -4.61
C SER A 35 16.21 -9.90 -5.30
N ILE A 36 14.96 -10.26 -5.58
CA ILE A 36 14.62 -11.52 -6.22
C ILE A 36 14.99 -11.44 -7.70
N SER A 37 15.92 -12.28 -8.11
CA SER A 37 16.35 -12.42 -9.51
C SER A 37 15.60 -13.55 -10.21
N GLY A 38 15.24 -13.35 -11.48
CA GLY A 38 14.61 -14.37 -12.32
C GLY A 38 13.43 -13.83 -13.14
N ILE A 39 12.74 -14.73 -13.84
CA ILE A 39 11.48 -14.40 -14.52
C ILE A 39 10.41 -14.24 -13.44
N LEU A 40 9.94 -13.00 -13.27
CA LEU A 40 8.84 -12.69 -12.37
C LEU A 40 7.52 -12.86 -13.12
N HIS A 41 6.54 -13.50 -12.47
CA HIS A 41 5.19 -13.61 -12.99
C HIS A 41 4.28 -12.56 -12.33
N GLY A 42 3.41 -11.94 -13.15
CA GLY A 42 2.47 -10.91 -12.72
C GLY A 42 3.00 -9.48 -12.85
N GLU A 43 2.19 -8.53 -12.41
CA GLU A 43 2.52 -7.10 -12.44
C GLU A 43 3.76 -6.79 -11.58
N VAL A 44 4.60 -5.87 -12.05
CA VAL A 44 5.81 -5.41 -11.36
C VAL A 44 5.76 -3.89 -11.24
N ILE A 45 5.89 -3.39 -10.01
CA ILE A 45 6.04 -1.99 -9.66
C ILE A 45 7.50 -1.76 -9.26
N ASP A 46 8.20 -0.90 -10.00
CA ASP A 46 9.54 -0.44 -9.64
C ASP A 46 9.44 0.72 -8.65
N ALA A 47 9.83 0.45 -7.41
CA ALA A 47 9.72 1.39 -6.29
C ALA A 47 11.10 1.84 -5.77
N ARG A 48 12.14 1.75 -6.61
CA ARG A 48 13.48 2.25 -6.26
C ARG A 48 13.46 3.74 -5.94
N GLY A 49 14.03 4.10 -4.80
CA GLY A 49 14.01 5.48 -4.28
C GLY A 49 12.69 5.91 -3.62
N LEU A 50 11.69 5.03 -3.62
CA LEU A 50 10.42 5.22 -2.93
C LEU A 50 10.38 4.41 -1.62
N TRP A 51 9.41 4.77 -0.79
CA TRP A 51 9.15 4.14 0.49
C TRP A 51 7.84 3.37 0.40
N VAL A 52 7.79 2.22 1.07
CA VAL A 52 6.58 1.40 1.19
C VAL A 52 6.29 1.20 2.66
N PHE A 53 5.05 1.49 3.04
CA PHE A 53 4.50 1.32 4.38
C PHE A 53 3.29 0.38 4.31
N PRO A 54 2.89 -0.26 5.42
CA PRO A 54 1.53 -0.77 5.56
C PRO A 54 0.52 0.32 5.23
N GLY A 55 -0.62 -0.09 4.66
CA GLY A 55 -1.75 0.80 4.45
C GLY A 55 -2.16 1.51 5.73
N ILE A 56 -2.41 2.81 5.66
CA ILE A 56 -2.79 3.60 6.82
C ILE A 56 -4.25 3.31 7.16
N ILE A 57 -4.53 3.09 8.44
CA ILE A 57 -5.89 2.91 8.95
C ILE A 57 -6.32 4.23 9.61
N ASP A 58 -7.28 4.91 9.01
CA ASP A 58 -7.90 6.10 9.59
C ASP A 58 -9.17 5.71 10.37
N MET A 59 -9.14 5.90 11.69
CA MET A 59 -10.27 5.57 12.57
C MET A 59 -11.30 6.70 12.67
N HIS A 60 -11.05 7.88 12.08
CA HIS A 60 -11.92 9.03 12.21
C HIS A 60 -12.09 9.78 10.88
N ALA A 61 -13.06 9.33 10.09
CA ALA A 61 -13.54 10.05 8.92
C ALA A 61 -15.05 10.34 9.01
N HIS A 62 -15.51 11.38 8.31
CA HIS A 62 -16.93 11.66 8.12
C HIS A 62 -17.22 11.78 6.62
N LEU A 63 -17.71 10.70 6.01
CA LEU A 63 -18.01 10.62 4.58
C LEU A 63 -19.34 11.27 4.19
N ARG A 64 -20.10 11.77 5.17
CA ARG A 64 -21.32 12.60 4.98
C ARG A 64 -22.48 11.94 4.21
N GLU A 65 -22.38 10.66 3.93
CA GLU A 65 -23.46 9.85 3.35
C GLU A 65 -24.02 8.86 4.39
N PRO A 66 -25.36 8.75 4.53
CA PRO A 66 -26.39 9.50 3.81
C PRO A 66 -26.73 10.89 4.43
N GLY A 67 -27.27 11.80 3.60
CA GLY A 67 -27.96 13.04 3.99
C GLY A 67 -27.18 14.35 3.86
N TYR A 68 -25.86 14.31 3.64
CA TYR A 68 -25.00 15.48 3.45
C TYR A 68 -24.01 15.31 2.29
N GLU A 69 -24.41 14.60 1.24
CA GLU A 69 -23.57 14.17 0.11
C GLU A 69 -22.94 15.34 -0.66
N TYR A 70 -23.56 16.53 -0.61
CA TYR A 70 -23.00 17.76 -1.18
C TYR A 70 -21.70 18.24 -0.51
N LYS A 71 -21.39 17.72 0.70
CA LYS A 71 -20.14 18.01 1.41
C LYS A 71 -19.05 17.01 1.05
N GLU A 72 -19.42 15.74 0.94
CA GLU A 72 -18.59 14.58 0.57
C GLU A 72 -19.51 13.36 0.43
N ASP A 73 -19.09 12.31 -0.27
CA ASP A 73 -19.80 11.02 -0.30
C ASP A 73 -18.83 9.83 -0.10
N ILE A 74 -19.35 8.59 -0.06
CA ILE A 74 -18.51 7.40 0.11
C ILE A 74 -17.50 7.27 -1.03
N TYR A 75 -17.88 7.60 -2.27
CA TYR A 75 -17.05 7.43 -3.45
C TYR A 75 -15.91 8.45 -3.48
N THR A 76 -16.21 9.74 -3.36
CA THR A 76 -15.22 10.82 -3.40
C THR A 76 -14.30 10.77 -2.18
N GLY A 77 -14.84 10.50 -0.99
CA GLY A 77 -14.05 10.35 0.23
C GLY A 77 -13.12 9.13 0.19
N SER A 78 -13.54 8.01 -0.40
CA SER A 78 -12.67 6.83 -0.58
C SER A 78 -11.55 7.10 -1.60
N LEU A 79 -11.80 7.87 -2.66
CA LEU A 79 -10.75 8.28 -3.60
C LEU A 79 -9.73 9.20 -2.92
N ALA A 80 -10.19 10.14 -2.07
CA ALA A 80 -9.30 10.99 -1.28
C ALA A 80 -8.46 10.17 -0.29
N ALA A 81 -9.06 9.17 0.36
CA ALA A 81 -8.35 8.24 1.25
C ALA A 81 -7.26 7.47 0.49
N ALA A 82 -7.58 6.89 -0.67
CA ALA A 82 -6.61 6.18 -1.50
C ALA A 82 -5.45 7.08 -1.97
N ALA A 83 -5.73 8.34 -2.36
CA ALA A 83 -4.71 9.31 -2.73
C ALA A 83 -3.78 9.68 -1.57
N GLY A 84 -4.28 9.61 -0.33
CA GLY A 84 -3.51 9.81 0.90
C GLY A 84 -2.78 8.58 1.43
N GLY A 85 -2.96 7.40 0.80
CA GLY A 85 -2.38 6.13 1.26
C GLY A 85 -3.15 5.44 2.39
N ILE A 86 -4.43 5.76 2.57
CA ILE A 86 -5.36 5.12 3.52
C ILE A 86 -6.08 3.97 2.80
N THR A 87 -6.05 2.76 3.36
CA THR A 87 -6.58 1.53 2.71
C THR A 87 -7.18 0.54 3.69
#